data_AF-A0A497GPM6-F1
#
_entry.id   AF-A0A497GPM6-F1
#
_cell.length_a   1.000
_cell.length_b   1.000
_cell.length_c   1.000
_cell.angle_alpha   90.00
_cell.angle_beta   90.00
_cell.angle_gamma   90.00
#
_symmetry.space_group_name_H-M   'P 1'
#
loop_
_entity.id
_entity.type
_entity.pdbx_description
1 polymer ?
#
loop_
_entity_poly.entity_id
_entity_poly.type
_entity_poly.pdbx_seq_one_letter_code
_entity_poly.pdbx_strand_id
1 'polypeptide(L)'
;MKPEVHEIDLRVRAKGCTQSPIIKLSQLLTKIEQGGVLKVTADERDVPYKVLALLTKKRGLVIRMLARENHTYVVMIGKSENFSTLEESLLR
;
A
#
# COMPACT_ATOMS: atom_id res chain seq x y z
N MET A 1 8.82 -18.07 -4.56
CA MET A 1 7.70 -17.47 -5.32
C MET A 1 7.87 -15.97 -5.27
N LYS A 2 7.74 -15.25 -6.40
CA LYS A 2 7.77 -13.77 -6.39
C LYS A 2 6.48 -13.26 -5.74
N PRO A 3 6.54 -12.30 -4.81
CA PRO A 3 5.33 -11.74 -4.21
C PRO A 3 4.52 -10.98 -5.28
N GLU A 4 3.22 -11.21 -5.30
CA GLU A 4 2.29 -10.46 -6.17
C GLU A 4 2.28 -8.99 -5.76
N VAL A 5 2.40 -8.09 -6.74
CA VAL A 5 2.41 -6.63 -6.49
C VAL A 5 1.08 -6.06 -6.95
N HIS A 6 0.30 -5.58 -5.99
CA HIS A 6 -0.92 -4.81 -6.25
C HIS A 6 -0.62 -3.32 -6.24
N GLU A 7 -1.32 -2.53 -7.06
CA GLU A 7 -1.21 -1.08 -7.05
C GLU A 7 -2.58 -0.43 -6.89
N ILE A 8 -2.66 0.64 -6.10
CA ILE A 8 -3.86 1.47 -5.96
C ILE A 8 -3.48 2.96 -5.86
N ASP A 9 -4.16 3.78 -6.65
CA ASP A 9 -4.13 5.24 -6.50
C ASP A 9 -5.42 5.71 -5.81
N LEU A 10 -5.28 6.16 -4.56
CA LEU A 10 -6.39 6.64 -3.74
C LEU A 10 -6.82 8.08 -4.11
N ARG A 11 -6.06 8.78 -4.97
CA ARG A 11 -6.43 10.12 -5.47
C ARG A 11 -7.50 10.03 -6.55
N VAL A 12 -7.54 8.92 -7.29
CA VAL A 12 -8.51 8.71 -8.38
C VAL A 12 -9.80 8.13 -7.81
N ARG A 13 -10.81 8.99 -7.61
CA ARG A 13 -12.18 8.54 -7.34
C ARG A 13 -12.81 8.10 -8.66
N ALA A 14 -12.99 6.79 -8.85
CA ALA A 14 -13.73 6.28 -10.01
C ALA A 14 -15.17 6.83 -10.01
N LYS A 15 -15.57 7.52 -11.09
CA LYS A 15 -16.94 8.02 -11.28
C LYS A 15 -17.91 6.82 -11.18
N GLY A 16 -18.84 6.88 -10.24
CA GLY A 16 -19.86 5.83 -10.02
C GLY A 16 -19.47 4.72 -9.04
N CYS A 17 -18.31 4.78 -8.39
CA CYS A 17 -17.95 3.79 -7.36
C CYS A 17 -18.51 4.23 -5.99
N THR A 18 -19.58 3.59 -5.55
CA THR A 18 -20.20 3.78 -4.20
C THR A 18 -19.33 3.25 -3.07
N GLN A 19 -18.27 2.48 -3.38
CA GLN A 19 -17.30 2.04 -2.37
C GLN A 19 -16.22 3.12 -2.17
N SER A 20 -16.21 3.70 -0.97
CA SER A 20 -15.18 4.64 -0.54
C SER A 20 -13.76 4.06 -0.78
N PRO A 21 -12.77 4.86 -1.21
CA PRO A 21 -11.37 4.43 -1.41
C PRO A 21 -10.79 3.64 -0.22
N ILE A 22 -11.26 3.96 0.99
CA ILE A 22 -10.94 3.27 2.25
C ILE A 22 -11.37 1.80 2.24
N ILE A 23 -12.52 1.47 1.65
CA ILE A 23 -13.06 0.09 1.59
C ILE A 23 -12.17 -0.77 0.69
N LYS A 24 -11.81 -0.25 -0.50
CA LYS A 24 -10.88 -0.93 -1.43
C LYS A 24 -9.52 -1.16 -0.78
N LEU A 25 -8.99 -0.15 -0.08
CA LEU A 25 -7.76 -0.27 0.67
C LEU A 25 -7.86 -1.40 1.71
N SER A 26 -8.92 -1.44 2.51
CA SER A 26 -9.13 -2.48 3.53
C SER A 26 -9.18 -3.90 2.95
N GLN A 27 -9.85 -4.08 1.79
CA GLN A 27 -9.89 -5.36 1.09
C GLN A 27 -8.51 -5.78 0.55
N LEU A 28 -7.77 -4.84 -0.02
CA LEU A 28 -6.42 -5.09 -0.53
C LEU A 28 -5.43 -5.42 0.59
N LEU A 29 -5.55 -4.74 1.75
CA LEU A 29 -4.78 -5.05 2.95
C LEU A 29 -5.03 -6.50 3.42
N THR A 30 -6.28 -6.96 3.43
CA THR A 30 -6.60 -8.36 3.75
C THR A 30 -6.00 -9.35 2.75
N LYS A 31 -5.94 -9.00 1.46
CA LYS A 31 -5.30 -9.85 0.44
C LYS A 31 -3.80 -9.99 0.66
N ILE A 32 -3.09 -8.87 0.87
CA ILE A 32 -1.63 -8.91 1.11
C ILE A 32 -1.22 -9.54 2.44
N GLU A 33 -2.12 -9.67 3.41
CA GLU A 33 -1.90 -10.49 4.60
C GLU A 33 -1.68 -11.98 4.25
N GLN A 34 -2.25 -12.46 3.13
CA GLN A 34 -2.07 -13.82 2.63
C GLN A 34 -0.80 -13.97 1.76
N GLY A 35 -0.15 -12.86 1.41
CA GLY A 35 1.06 -12.82 0.57
C GLY A 35 1.01 -11.66 -0.42
N GLY A 36 2.17 -11.11 -0.77
CA GLY A 36 2.28 -10.00 -1.72
C GLY A 36 2.62 -8.65 -1.11
N VAL A 37 2.68 -7.63 -1.96
CA VAL A 37 2.93 -6.24 -1.61
C VAL A 37 1.93 -5.33 -2.30
N LEU A 38 1.55 -4.26 -1.63
CA LEU A 38 0.62 -3.25 -2.13
C LEU A 38 1.33 -1.92 -2.24
N LYS A 39 1.45 -1.39 -3.46
CA LYS A 39 1.87 -0.03 -3.72
C LYS A 39 0.65 0.89 -3.64
N VAL A 40 0.70 1.89 -2.77
CA VAL A 40 -0.36 2.86 -2.55
C VAL A 40 0.14 4.25 -2.90
N THR A 41 -0.57 4.94 -3.78
CA THR A 41 -0.40 6.37 -4.06
C THR A 41 -1.54 7.13 -3.41
N ALA A 42 -1.25 8.17 -2.64
CA ALA A 42 -2.27 8.95 -1.95
C ALA A 42 -1.84 10.42 -1.79
N ASP A 43 -2.84 11.30 -1.64
CA ASP A 43 -2.63 12.67 -1.20
C ASP A 43 -2.80 12.75 0.33
N GLU A 44 -1.81 13.32 1.02
CA GLU A 44 -1.76 13.44 2.48
C GLU A 44 -2.89 14.30 3.05
N ARG A 45 -3.48 15.18 2.23
CA ARG A 45 -4.64 15.99 2.62
C ARG A 45 -5.93 15.15 2.68
N ASP A 46 -6.04 14.12 1.84
CA ASP A 46 -7.18 13.20 1.82
C ASP A 46 -6.96 12.02 2.78
N VAL A 47 -5.76 11.43 2.75
CA VAL A 47 -5.38 10.26 3.54
C VAL A 47 -4.04 10.57 4.22
N PRO A 48 -4.05 10.98 5.49
CA PRO A 48 -2.80 11.26 6.18
C PRO A 48 -1.92 10.02 6.29
N TYR A 49 -0.63 10.15 5.97
CA TYR A 49 0.33 9.03 6.06
C TYR A 49 0.30 8.34 7.42
N LYS A 50 0.16 9.12 8.52
CA LYS A 50 0.07 8.58 9.89
C LYS A 50 -1.12 7.64 10.07
N VAL A 51 -2.27 7.94 9.45
CA VAL A 51 -3.46 7.08 9.51
C VAL A 51 -3.19 5.78 8.76
N LEU A 52 -2.61 5.87 7.56
CA LEU A 52 -2.26 4.68 6.78
C LEU A 52 -1.24 3.80 7.53
N ALA A 53 -0.18 4.39 8.07
CA ALA A 53 0.82 3.69 8.85
C ALA A 53 0.24 3.00 10.10
N LEU A 54 -0.70 3.65 10.79
CA LEU A 54 -1.41 3.06 11.93
C LEU A 54 -2.23 1.84 11.51
N LEU A 55 -2.98 1.94 10.41
CA LEU A 55 -3.80 0.84 9.88
C LEU A 55 -2.92 -0.34 9.45
N THR A 56 -1.82 -0.07 8.77
CA THR A 56 -0.84 -1.08 8.35
C THR A 56 -0.23 -1.78 9.57
N LYS A 57 0.24 -1.02 10.56
CA LYS A 57 0.84 -1.57 11.78
C LYS A 57 -0.14 -2.41 12.60
N LYS A 58 -1.41 -1.99 12.70
CA LYS A 58 -2.46 -2.76 13.37
C LYS A 58 -2.68 -4.16 12.76
N ARG A 59 -2.29 -4.36 11.51
CA ARG A 59 -2.38 -5.65 10.79
C ARG A 59 -1.06 -6.41 10.75
N GLY A 60 -0.04 -5.98 11.51
CA GLY A 60 1.28 -6.63 11.51
C GLY A 60 2.05 -6.51 10.19
N LEU A 61 1.64 -5.58 9.32
CA LEU A 61 2.30 -5.31 8.06
C LEU A 61 3.33 -4.18 8.23
N VAL A 62 4.29 -4.12 7.31
CA VAL A 62 5.31 -3.08 7.21
C VAL A 62 4.90 -2.11 6.10
N ILE A 63 5.14 -0.82 6.34
CA ILE A 63 4.99 0.25 5.34
C ILE A 63 6.36 0.87 5.05
N ARG A 64 6.73 0.98 3.78
CA ARG A 64 7.94 1.67 3.32
C ARG A 64 7.56 2.83 2.40
N MET A 65 8.12 4.00 2.63
CA MET A 65 7.93 5.15 1.74
C MET A 65 8.84 4.96 0.51
N LEU A 66 8.25 5.02 -0.68
CA LEU A 66 8.98 4.97 -1.95
C LEU A 66 9.29 6.36 -2.48
N ALA A 67 8.31 7.25 -2.42
CA ALA A 67 8.42 8.61 -2.91
C ALA A 67 7.50 9.53 -2.12
N ARG A 68 7.87 10.80 -2.01
CA ARG A 68 7.05 11.85 -1.46
C ARG A 68 7.35 13.15 -2.19
N GLU A 69 6.32 13.73 -2.77
CA GLU A 69 6.42 14.99 -3.52
C GLU A 69 5.20 15.85 -3.19
N ASN A 70 5.44 17.06 -2.68
CA ASN A 70 4.40 17.96 -2.19
C ASN A 70 3.48 17.25 -1.17
N HIS A 71 2.17 17.21 -1.46
CA HIS A 71 1.18 16.50 -0.66
C HIS A 71 0.94 15.07 -1.14
N THR A 72 1.59 14.59 -2.20
CA THR A 72 1.46 13.21 -2.66
C THR A 72 2.55 12.33 -2.06
N TYR A 73 2.19 11.13 -1.61
CA TYR A 73 3.16 10.11 -1.24
C TYR A 73 2.84 8.78 -1.92
N VAL A 74 3.91 8.01 -2.17
CA VAL A 74 3.86 6.64 -2.66
C VAL A 74 4.52 5.75 -1.62
N VAL A 75 3.81 4.72 -1.19
CA VAL A 75 4.28 3.76 -0.19
C VAL A 75 4.08 2.34 -0.67
N MET A 76 4.90 1.42 -0.18
CA MET A 76 4.66 -0.01 -0.28
C MET A 76 4.27 -0.59 1.07
N ILE A 77 3.30 -1.49 1.06
CA ILE A 77 2.77 -2.16 2.22
C ILE A 77 2.87 -3.68 2.01
N GLY A 78 3.35 -4.43 2.99
CA GLY A 78 3.43 -5.89 2.90
C GLY A 78 4.06 -6.50 4.14
N LYS A 79 4.25 -7.82 4.17
CA LYS A 79 5.03 -8.47 5.24
C LYS A 79 6.51 -8.17 5.07
N SER A 80 7.25 -8.14 6.18
CA SER A 80 8.70 -7.88 6.17
C SER A 80 9.45 -8.84 5.23
N GLU A 81 9.08 -10.12 5.21
CA GLU A 81 9.66 -11.17 4.34
C GLU A 81 9.47 -10.91 2.83
N ASN A 82 8.37 -10.23 2.46
CA ASN A 82 8.08 -9.93 1.06
C ASN A 82 9.00 -8.83 0.52
N PHE A 83 9.49 -7.93 1.39
CA PHE A 83 10.44 -6.90 1.00
C PHE A 83 11.84 -7.49 0.78
N SER A 84 12.30 -8.36 1.68
CA SER A 84 13.59 -9.06 1.52
C SER A 84 13.65 -9.82 0.20
N THR A 85 12.57 -10.53 -0.13
CA THR A 85 12.44 -11.30 -1.38
C THR A 85 12.50 -10.41 -2.64
N LEU A 86 11.99 -9.17 -2.57
CA LEU A 86 12.02 -8.22 -3.69
C LEU A 86 13.41 -7.62 -3.92
N GLU A 87 14.12 -7.28 -2.84
CA GLU A 87 15.50 -6.79 -2.92
C GLU A 87 16.43 -7.88 -3.47
N GLU A 88 16.30 -9.13 -3.00
CA GLU A 88 17.06 -10.28 -3.52
C GLU A 88 16.74 -10.60 -5.00
N SER A 89 15.52 -10.31 -5.46
CA SER A 89 15.11 -10.51 -6.86
C SER A 89 15.63 -9.43 -7.82
N LEU A 90 16.03 -8.26 -7.32
CA LEU A 90 16.61 -7.17 -8.11
C LEU A 90 18.15 -7.30 -8.24
N LEU A 91 18.77 -8.09 -7.37
CA LEU A 91 20.21 -8.38 -7.34
C LEU A 91 20.62 -9.62 -8.15
N ARG A 92 19.67 -10.31 -8.80
CA ARG A 92 19.89 -11.43 -9.72
C ARG A 92 19.46 -11.06 -11.13
#